data_AF-A0A330MKA2-F1
#
_entry.id   AF-A0A330MKA2-F1
#
_cell.length_a   1.000
_cell.length_b   1.000
_cell.length_c   1.000
_cell.angle_alpha   90.00
_cell.angle_beta   90.00
_cell.angle_gamma   90.00
#
_symmetry.space_group_name_H-M   'P 1'
#
loop_
_entity.id
_entity.type
_entity.pdbx_description
1 polymer ?
#
loop_
_entity_poly.entity_id
_entity_poly.type
_entity_poly.pdbx_seq_one_letter_code
_entity_poly.pdbx_strand_id
1 'polypeptide(L)'
;MSASKEIIAKLSKLKADNSISSYPHIKNILKNQRIPIAYTELKPFKLIRYRSHNDSNLDKLFESSQDLSYRTDILNIDKLGRANESGQGLFYCNDNENQKTGITEIVSIFRGNENSEEEVLTIGAWDVNENLTLAMILPSEQIIGNNKDFDMMKADFNRFEESPEFEDLKIFNEFLANEFTLDIEKHNSNYKISCAFAMYIKEQIPEVDGIMYASVKSEYKGVNIVLWPEVVDKKLEFVAARKTVFKRTEGKTFVEQLINESISYNKEKDKINWEKPVGNNVYKT
;
A
#
# COMPACT_ATOMS: atom_id res chain seq x y z
N MET A 1 10.73 -33.03 7.12
CA MET A 1 10.16 -31.67 7.22
C MET A 1 9.73 -31.29 5.81
N SER A 2 8.60 -30.62 5.59
CA SER A 2 8.18 -30.29 4.22
C SER A 2 9.07 -29.19 3.62
N ALA A 3 9.17 -29.12 2.29
CA ALA A 3 10.08 -28.19 1.61
C ALA A 3 9.79 -26.72 2.00
N SER A 4 8.52 -26.36 2.06
CA SER A 4 8.08 -25.03 2.49
C SER A 4 8.49 -24.71 3.92
N LYS A 5 8.39 -25.66 4.85
CA LYS A 5 8.82 -25.45 6.25
C LYS A 5 10.33 -25.19 6.36
N GLU A 6 11.14 -25.86 5.55
CA GLU A 6 12.58 -25.61 5.51
C GLU A 6 12.92 -24.22 4.95
N ILE A 7 12.22 -23.80 3.90
CA ILE A 7 12.36 -22.45 3.32
C ILE A 7 11.94 -21.39 4.33
N ILE A 8 10.78 -21.56 4.97
CA ILE A 8 10.27 -20.65 6.01
C ILE A 8 11.27 -20.51 7.15
N ALA A 9 11.86 -21.61 7.63
CA ALA A 9 12.87 -21.57 8.69
C ALA A 9 14.10 -20.76 8.28
N LYS A 10 14.59 -20.93 7.04
CA LYS A 10 15.72 -20.17 6.50
C LYS A 10 15.39 -18.67 6.37
N LEU A 11 14.23 -18.34 5.81
CA LEU A 11 13.75 -16.97 5.66
C LEU A 11 13.59 -16.28 7.02
N SER A 12 13.00 -16.97 8.01
CA SER A 12 12.81 -16.44 9.36
C SER A 12 14.14 -16.13 10.05
N LYS A 13 15.15 -17.00 9.88
CA LYS A 13 16.50 -16.78 10.40
C LYS A 13 17.14 -15.54 9.77
N LEU A 14 17.04 -15.39 8.45
CA LEU A 14 17.60 -14.23 7.72
C LEU A 14 16.85 -12.93 8.05
N LYS A 15 15.53 -12.99 8.25
CA LYS A 15 14.74 -11.84 8.67
C LYS A 15 15.23 -11.27 10.00
N ALA A 16 15.57 -12.14 10.96
CA ALA A 16 16.08 -11.75 12.28
C ALA A 16 17.55 -11.25 12.25
N ASP A 17 18.30 -11.56 11.20
CA ASP A 17 19.68 -11.09 11.04
C ASP A 17 19.69 -9.62 10.59
N ASN A 18 20.32 -8.73 11.36
CA ASN A 18 20.42 -7.30 11.05
C ASN A 18 21.54 -6.94 10.06
N SER A 19 22.30 -7.92 9.57
CA SER A 19 23.33 -7.70 8.55
C SER A 19 22.73 -7.16 7.24
N ILE A 20 23.48 -6.31 6.54
CA ILE A 20 23.08 -5.77 5.24
C ILE A 20 22.95 -6.87 4.16
N SER A 21 23.66 -7.99 4.33
CA SER A 21 23.64 -9.12 3.40
C SER A 21 22.42 -10.03 3.56
N SER A 22 21.70 -9.96 4.68
CA SER A 22 20.52 -10.77 4.93
C SER A 22 19.42 -10.60 3.87
N TYR A 23 19.16 -9.36 3.43
CA TYR A 23 18.09 -9.06 2.46
C TYR A 23 18.38 -9.62 1.06
N PRO A 24 19.57 -9.43 0.45
CA PRO A 24 19.94 -10.11 -0.79
C PRO A 24 19.79 -11.63 -0.74
N HIS A 25 20.11 -12.28 0.39
CA HIS A 25 19.91 -13.72 0.54
C HIS A 25 18.42 -14.11 0.54
N ILE A 26 17.57 -13.32 1.18
CA ILE A 26 16.11 -13.51 1.14
C ILE A 26 15.60 -13.42 -0.31
N LYS A 27 15.99 -12.37 -1.06
CA LYS A 27 15.63 -12.24 -2.49
C LYS A 27 16.06 -13.46 -3.29
N ASN A 28 17.30 -13.91 -3.11
CA ASN A 28 17.83 -15.08 -3.82
C ASN A 28 17.07 -16.37 -3.48
N ILE A 29 16.67 -16.57 -2.22
CA ILE A 29 15.85 -17.74 -1.85
C ILE A 29 14.51 -17.69 -2.59
N LEU A 30 13.79 -16.57 -2.52
CA LEU A 30 12.48 -16.41 -3.15
C LEU A 30 12.55 -16.57 -4.68
N LYS A 31 13.55 -15.97 -5.33
CA LYS A 31 13.76 -16.06 -6.78
C LYS A 31 13.91 -17.48 -7.31
N ASN A 32 14.40 -18.40 -6.48
CA ASN A 32 14.56 -19.80 -6.84
C ASN A 32 13.32 -20.66 -6.51
N GLN A 33 12.21 -20.06 -6.05
CA GLN A 33 10.96 -20.76 -5.79
C GLN A 33 9.98 -20.59 -6.95
N ARG A 34 9.09 -21.57 -7.12
CA ARG A 34 7.87 -21.44 -7.93
C ARG A 34 6.73 -21.13 -6.99
N ILE A 35 6.29 -19.89 -6.96
CA ILE A 35 5.23 -19.43 -6.06
C ILE A 35 4.00 -19.12 -6.91
N PRO A 36 2.89 -19.87 -6.76
CA PRO A 36 1.64 -19.52 -7.42
C PRO A 36 1.11 -18.18 -6.89
N ILE A 37 0.78 -17.26 -7.79
CA ILE A 37 0.30 -15.92 -7.47
C ILE A 37 -1.13 -15.78 -8.02
N ALA A 38 -2.07 -15.48 -7.13
CA ALA A 38 -3.40 -15.06 -7.53
C ALA A 38 -3.35 -13.61 -8.04
N TYR A 39 -4.11 -13.30 -9.08
CA TYR A 39 -4.25 -11.93 -9.57
C TYR A 39 -5.70 -11.62 -9.89
N THR A 40 -6.01 -10.33 -9.91
CA THR A 40 -7.31 -9.79 -10.32
C THR A 40 -7.13 -8.69 -11.33
N GLU A 41 -8.17 -8.42 -12.11
CA GLU A 41 -8.21 -7.31 -13.07
C GLU A 41 -9.14 -6.22 -12.54
N LEU A 42 -8.59 -5.06 -12.20
CA LEU A 42 -9.38 -3.88 -11.89
C LEU A 42 -9.70 -3.13 -13.18
N LYS A 43 -10.99 -3.05 -13.47
CA LYS A 43 -11.56 -2.22 -14.54
C LYS A 43 -11.38 -0.73 -14.22
N PRO A 44 -11.55 0.19 -15.20
CA PRO A 44 -11.35 1.61 -15.00
C PRO A 44 -12.11 2.12 -13.78
N PHE A 45 -11.36 2.69 -12.86
CA PHE A 45 -11.83 3.12 -11.55
C PHE A 45 -11.03 4.34 -11.07
N LYS A 46 -11.46 4.94 -9.97
CA LYS A 46 -10.70 6.01 -9.31
C LYS A 46 -9.81 5.46 -8.22
N LEU A 47 -8.52 5.75 -8.31
CA LEU A 47 -7.56 5.49 -7.26
C LEU A 47 -7.34 6.74 -6.44
N ILE A 48 -7.26 6.57 -5.12
CA ILE A 48 -7.06 7.66 -4.18
C ILE A 48 -5.72 7.49 -3.49
N ARG A 49 -4.90 8.54 -3.58
CA ARG A 49 -3.59 8.59 -2.93
C ARG A 49 -3.56 9.68 -1.88
N TYR A 50 -3.06 9.33 -0.71
CA TYR A 50 -2.96 10.21 0.45
C TYR A 50 -1.50 10.59 0.68
N ARG A 51 -1.23 11.88 0.86
CA ARG A 51 0.10 12.41 1.17
C ARG A 51 0.03 13.26 2.42
N SER A 52 0.77 12.88 3.46
CA SER A 52 0.91 13.69 4.65
C SER A 52 1.80 14.91 4.40
N HIS A 53 1.48 15.99 5.08
CA HIS A 53 2.35 17.14 5.24
C HIS A 53 3.25 16.92 6.46
N ASN A 54 4.41 17.57 6.46
CA ASN A 54 5.32 17.68 7.58
C ASN A 54 5.48 19.17 7.94
N ASP A 55 6.19 19.45 9.03
CA ASP A 55 6.38 20.83 9.55
C ASP A 55 6.90 21.81 8.48
N SER A 56 7.65 21.33 7.49
CA SER A 56 8.22 22.17 6.42
C SER A 56 7.24 22.54 5.31
N ASN A 57 6.06 21.91 5.26
CA ASN A 57 5.07 22.11 4.20
C ASN A 57 3.61 22.16 4.68
N LEU A 58 3.34 22.30 5.99
CA LEU A 58 1.99 22.38 6.57
C LEU A 58 1.09 23.39 5.85
N ASP A 59 1.60 24.58 5.53
CA ASP A 59 0.81 25.64 4.88
C ASP A 59 0.87 25.60 3.35
N LYS A 60 1.69 24.71 2.76
CA LYS A 60 1.88 24.65 1.32
C LYS A 60 0.79 23.85 0.64
N LEU A 61 0.50 24.20 -0.61
CA LEU A 61 -0.31 23.41 -1.52
C LEU A 61 0.65 22.75 -2.52
N PHE A 62 0.37 21.51 -2.90
CA PHE A 62 1.13 20.83 -3.95
C PHE A 62 0.79 21.43 -5.31
N GLU A 63 1.78 21.71 -6.15
CA GLU A 63 1.57 22.48 -7.39
C GLU A 63 1.42 21.57 -8.61
N SER A 64 1.94 20.35 -8.55
CA SER A 64 1.99 19.41 -9.67
C SER A 64 1.37 18.04 -9.32
N SER A 65 1.00 17.25 -10.33
CA SER A 65 0.59 15.86 -10.08
C SER A 65 1.74 15.01 -9.57
N GLN A 66 2.98 15.32 -9.95
CA GLN A 66 4.19 14.64 -9.48
C GLN A 66 4.39 14.80 -7.97
N ASP A 67 4.02 15.94 -7.41
CA ASP A 67 3.99 16.15 -5.96
C ASP A 67 2.96 15.25 -5.25
N LEU A 68 2.01 14.67 -5.97
CA LEU A 68 1.03 13.73 -5.43
C LEU A 68 1.22 12.31 -5.95
N SER A 69 2.20 12.08 -6.83
CA SER A 69 2.56 10.78 -7.38
C SER A 69 3.50 10.01 -6.45
N TYR A 70 4.11 8.93 -6.94
CA TYR A 70 5.17 8.21 -6.24
C TYR A 70 6.38 9.12 -5.99
N ARG A 71 7.15 8.77 -4.96
CA ARG A 71 8.28 9.58 -4.53
C ARG A 71 9.47 9.44 -5.49
N THR A 72 10.07 10.55 -5.89
CA THR A 72 11.28 10.58 -6.74
C THR A 72 12.53 11.02 -5.98
N ASP A 73 12.40 11.40 -4.71
CA ASP A 73 13.47 11.79 -3.81
C ASP A 73 14.17 10.55 -3.20
N ILE A 74 14.77 9.73 -4.07
CA ILE A 74 15.30 8.39 -3.74
C ILE A 74 16.22 8.36 -2.52
N LEU A 75 17.02 9.40 -2.29
CA LEU A 75 17.95 9.49 -1.16
C LEU A 75 17.24 9.56 0.20
N ASN A 76 15.99 10.01 0.23
CA ASN A 76 15.16 10.09 1.42
C ASN A 76 14.27 8.84 1.60
N ILE A 77 14.42 7.81 0.75
CA ILE A 77 13.77 6.51 0.88
C ILE A 77 14.82 5.55 1.43
N ASP A 78 15.20 5.72 2.69
CA ASP A 78 16.35 5.03 3.27
C ASP A 78 16.04 3.62 3.82
N LYS A 79 14.75 3.31 4.01
CA LYS A 79 14.26 2.06 4.60
C LYS A 79 13.45 1.22 3.61
N LEU A 80 13.42 -0.09 3.87
CA LEU A 80 12.48 -0.99 3.20
C LEU A 80 11.05 -0.63 3.60
N GLY A 81 10.17 -0.53 2.60
CA GLY A 81 8.73 -0.52 2.80
C GLY A 81 8.15 -1.92 2.64
N ARG A 82 6.83 -2.05 2.80
CA ARG A 82 6.14 -3.34 2.66
C ARG A 82 6.35 -3.96 1.28
N ALA A 83 6.39 -3.12 0.24
CA ALA A 83 6.56 -3.53 -1.16
C ALA A 83 7.70 -2.82 -1.92
N ASN A 84 8.44 -1.89 -1.30
CA ASN A 84 9.52 -1.14 -1.97
C ASN A 84 10.87 -1.29 -1.28
N GLU A 85 11.93 -1.30 -2.08
CA GLU A 85 13.32 -1.24 -1.62
C GLU A 85 13.70 0.18 -1.18
N SER A 86 14.83 0.29 -0.48
CA SER A 86 15.50 1.57 -0.24
C SER A 86 15.87 2.21 -1.59
N GLY A 87 15.63 3.51 -1.75
CA GLY A 87 15.79 4.23 -3.01
C GLY A 87 14.67 4.02 -4.03
N GLN A 88 13.65 3.21 -3.73
CA GLN A 88 12.57 2.90 -4.66
C GLN A 88 11.27 3.60 -4.30
N GLY A 89 10.85 4.54 -5.14
CA GLY A 89 9.52 5.14 -5.06
C GLY A 89 8.47 4.26 -5.73
N LEU A 90 7.41 3.91 -5.00
CA LEU A 90 6.22 3.24 -5.54
C LEU A 90 4.96 4.05 -5.26
N PHE A 91 3.91 3.81 -6.05
CA PHE A 91 2.63 4.50 -5.90
C PHE A 91 1.69 3.68 -5.03
N TYR A 92 1.70 3.99 -3.73
CA TYR A 92 0.74 3.50 -2.76
C TYR A 92 -0.57 4.30 -2.86
N CYS A 93 -1.69 3.58 -2.97
CA CYS A 93 -3.04 4.15 -3.07
C CYS A 93 -4.10 3.16 -2.55
N ASN A 94 -5.35 3.60 -2.56
CA ASN A 94 -6.52 2.82 -2.19
C ASN A 94 -7.56 2.93 -3.30
N ASP A 95 -8.53 2.01 -3.31
CA ASP A 95 -9.76 2.22 -4.07
C ASP A 95 -10.54 3.42 -3.51
N ASN A 96 -11.38 4.03 -4.34
CA ASN A 96 -12.25 5.13 -3.91
C ASN A 96 -13.43 4.68 -3.01
N GLU A 97 -13.70 3.39 -2.89
CA GLU A 97 -14.79 2.88 -2.04
C GLU A 97 -14.41 2.92 -0.55
N ASN A 98 -13.11 2.83 -0.25
CA ASN A 98 -12.56 2.69 1.09
C ASN A 98 -11.69 3.89 1.50
N GLN A 99 -12.20 5.12 1.37
CA GLN A 99 -11.46 6.34 1.74
C GLN A 99 -10.98 6.33 3.21
N LYS A 100 -11.77 5.73 4.12
CA LYS A 100 -11.40 5.55 5.53
C LYS A 100 -10.07 4.81 5.68
N THR A 101 -9.83 3.80 4.86
CA THR A 101 -8.61 2.98 4.90
C THR A 101 -7.38 3.82 4.60
N GLY A 102 -7.40 4.60 3.52
CA GLY A 102 -6.27 5.45 3.17
C GLY A 102 -5.97 6.51 4.23
N ILE A 103 -6.99 7.08 4.87
CA ILE A 103 -6.80 7.98 6.02
C ILE A 103 -6.11 7.25 7.18
N THR A 104 -6.59 6.06 7.56
CA THR A 104 -5.99 5.28 8.68
C THR A 104 -4.56 4.81 8.41
N GLU A 105 -4.17 4.64 7.14
CA GLU A 105 -2.82 4.24 6.76
C GLU A 105 -1.80 5.40 6.86
N ILE A 106 -2.26 6.65 6.76
CA ILE A 106 -1.37 7.82 6.76
C ILE A 106 -1.36 8.56 8.09
N VAL A 107 -2.53 8.75 8.72
CA VAL A 107 -2.68 9.54 9.95
C VAL A 107 -1.87 8.93 11.09
N SER A 108 -1.06 9.75 11.77
CA SER A 108 -0.02 9.24 12.66
C SER A 108 -0.53 8.59 13.95
N ILE A 109 -1.73 8.94 14.44
CA ILE A 109 -2.29 8.28 15.64
C ILE A 109 -2.66 6.81 15.39
N PHE A 110 -3.08 6.45 14.17
CA PHE A 110 -3.28 5.04 13.79
C PHE A 110 -1.94 4.32 13.61
N ARG A 111 -0.84 5.08 13.60
CA ARG A 111 0.54 4.64 13.49
C ARG A 111 1.33 4.83 14.81
N GLY A 112 0.62 4.89 15.93
CA GLY A 112 1.20 4.89 17.28
C GLY A 112 1.56 6.26 17.86
N ASN A 113 1.33 7.37 17.14
CA ASN A 113 1.54 8.71 17.69
C ASN A 113 0.29 9.21 18.44
N GLU A 114 0.16 8.82 19.71
CA GLU A 114 -0.98 9.19 20.56
C GLU A 114 -1.07 10.69 20.89
N ASN A 115 -0.02 11.46 20.59
CA ASN A 115 0.05 12.91 20.82
C ASN A 115 -0.31 13.75 19.60
N SER A 116 -0.73 13.13 18.49
CA SER A 116 -1.13 13.88 17.30
C SER A 116 -2.50 14.52 17.50
N GLU A 117 -2.52 15.85 17.56
CA GLU A 117 -3.74 16.66 17.71
C GLU A 117 -4.28 17.20 16.38
N GLU A 118 -3.40 17.36 15.39
CA GLU A 118 -3.72 17.87 14.07
C GLU A 118 -2.90 17.15 12.99
N GLU A 119 -3.55 16.80 11.89
CA GLU A 119 -2.95 16.11 10.75
C GLU A 119 -3.36 16.81 9.46
N VAL A 120 -2.39 17.15 8.63
CA VAL A 120 -2.65 17.80 7.35
C VAL A 120 -2.34 16.83 6.22
N LEU A 121 -3.35 16.50 5.43
CA LEU A 121 -3.23 15.57 4.30
C LEU A 121 -3.60 16.27 3.00
N THR A 122 -2.89 15.95 1.92
CA THR A 122 -3.42 16.16 0.57
C THR A 122 -3.81 14.82 -0.04
N ILE A 123 -5.02 14.77 -0.58
CA ILE A 123 -5.66 13.60 -1.16
C ILE A 123 -5.76 13.85 -2.66
N GLY A 124 -5.06 13.05 -3.46
CA GLY A 124 -5.11 13.09 -4.92
C GLY A 124 -6.01 11.99 -5.49
N ALA A 125 -6.84 12.35 -6.46
CA ALA A 125 -7.67 11.43 -7.22
C ALA A 125 -7.06 11.18 -8.60
N TRP A 126 -7.01 9.92 -9.00
CA TRP A 126 -6.41 9.45 -10.24
C TRP A 126 -7.39 8.55 -10.98
N ASP A 127 -7.64 8.86 -12.25
CA ASP A 127 -8.42 7.99 -13.14
C ASP A 127 -7.49 6.91 -13.71
N VAL A 128 -7.99 5.67 -13.72
CA VAL A 128 -7.32 4.53 -14.33
C VAL A 128 -7.83 4.40 -15.77
N ASN A 129 -6.97 4.73 -16.74
CA ASN A 129 -7.33 4.79 -18.16
C ASN A 129 -7.26 3.43 -18.87
N GLU A 130 -6.50 2.49 -18.31
CA GLU A 130 -6.36 1.12 -18.79
C GLU A 130 -6.53 0.14 -17.62
N ASN A 131 -7.07 -1.06 -17.88
CA ASN A 131 -7.26 -2.07 -16.83
C ASN A 131 -5.92 -2.38 -16.13
N LEU A 132 -6.01 -2.58 -14.81
CA LEU A 132 -4.87 -2.93 -13.97
C LEU A 132 -4.93 -4.42 -13.60
N THR A 133 -3.91 -5.17 -13.97
CA THR A 133 -3.70 -6.54 -13.51
C THR A 133 -2.91 -6.50 -12.21
N LEU A 134 -3.54 -6.84 -11.08
CA LEU A 134 -2.92 -6.74 -9.76
C LEU A 134 -2.75 -8.12 -9.13
N ALA A 135 -1.52 -8.43 -8.71
CA ALA A 135 -1.27 -9.59 -7.87
C ALA A 135 -1.92 -9.40 -6.50
N MET A 136 -2.74 -10.35 -6.07
CA MET A 136 -3.40 -10.33 -4.78
C MET A 136 -2.58 -11.09 -3.75
N ILE A 137 -2.17 -10.40 -2.69
CA ILE A 137 -1.65 -11.07 -1.50
C ILE A 137 -2.83 -11.66 -0.75
N LEU A 138 -2.96 -12.98 -0.82
CA LEU A 138 -4.08 -13.69 -0.23
C LEU A 138 -4.12 -13.50 1.29
N PRO A 139 -5.32 -13.47 1.89
CA PRO A 139 -5.45 -13.38 3.34
C PRO A 139 -4.84 -14.62 4.00
N SER A 140 -4.23 -14.39 5.17
CA SER A 140 -3.88 -15.46 6.08
C SER A 140 -5.13 -16.01 6.77
N GLU A 141 -5.08 -17.24 7.26
CA GLU A 141 -6.19 -17.89 7.98
C GLU A 141 -6.68 -17.05 9.18
N GLN A 142 -5.79 -16.23 9.76
CA GLN A 142 -6.10 -15.36 10.89
C GLN A 142 -6.98 -14.16 10.53
N ILE A 143 -7.06 -13.80 9.25
CA ILE A 143 -7.73 -12.57 8.79
C ILE A 143 -8.85 -12.84 7.77
N ILE A 144 -9.12 -14.11 7.43
CA ILE A 144 -10.27 -14.50 6.61
C ILE A 144 -11.57 -13.99 7.27
N GLY A 145 -12.53 -13.60 6.44
CA GLY A 145 -13.84 -13.10 6.85
C GLY A 145 -13.92 -11.58 6.98
N ASN A 146 -12.80 -10.87 6.86
CA ASN A 146 -12.76 -9.42 6.98
C ASN A 146 -13.00 -8.68 5.64
N ASN A 147 -12.67 -9.31 4.51
CA ASN A 147 -12.88 -8.74 3.18
C ASN A 147 -13.27 -9.85 2.19
N LYS A 148 -14.48 -9.71 1.63
CA LYS A 148 -15.11 -10.74 0.79
C LYS A 148 -14.32 -11.06 -0.47
N ASP A 149 -13.71 -10.07 -1.11
CA ASP A 149 -12.99 -10.28 -2.37
C ASP A 149 -11.71 -11.09 -2.14
N PHE A 150 -10.99 -10.78 -1.06
CA PHE A 150 -9.83 -11.56 -0.62
C PHE A 150 -10.24 -12.98 -0.19
N ASP A 151 -11.35 -13.14 0.53
CA ASP A 151 -11.86 -14.43 0.97
C ASP A 151 -12.25 -15.33 -0.22
N MET A 152 -12.93 -14.76 -1.22
CA MET A 152 -13.29 -15.46 -2.45
C MET A 152 -12.05 -15.93 -3.19
N MET A 153 -11.07 -15.05 -3.37
CA MET A 153 -9.81 -15.39 -4.06
C MET A 153 -9.00 -16.46 -3.30
N LYS A 154 -8.96 -16.39 -1.95
CA LYS A 154 -8.33 -17.44 -1.12
C LYS A 154 -9.03 -18.77 -1.29
N ALA A 155 -10.36 -18.77 -1.33
CA ALA A 155 -11.14 -19.99 -1.50
C ALA A 155 -10.91 -20.63 -2.89
N ASP A 156 -10.80 -19.82 -3.95
CA ASP A 156 -10.45 -20.30 -5.29
C ASP A 156 -9.02 -20.84 -5.33
N PHE A 157 -8.06 -20.12 -4.75
CA PHE A 157 -6.68 -20.59 -4.63
C PHE A 157 -6.60 -21.94 -3.89
N ASN A 158 -7.33 -22.10 -2.79
CA ASN A 158 -7.33 -23.34 -2.01
C ASN A 158 -7.96 -24.52 -2.77
N ARG A 159 -8.80 -24.28 -3.78
CA ARG A 159 -9.39 -25.30 -4.65
C ARG A 159 -8.67 -25.49 -5.98
N PHE A 160 -7.64 -24.70 -6.25
CA PHE A 160 -6.94 -24.71 -7.55
C PHE A 160 -6.38 -26.10 -7.87
N GLU A 161 -5.79 -26.76 -6.89
CA GLU A 161 -5.23 -28.11 -7.02
C GLU A 161 -5.26 -28.84 -5.66
N GLU A 162 -5.35 -30.17 -5.69
CA GLU A 162 -5.34 -31.05 -4.51
C GLU A 162 -4.15 -32.03 -4.56
N SER A 163 -2.93 -31.52 -4.77
CA SER A 163 -1.69 -32.30 -4.70
C SER A 163 -0.95 -32.06 -3.38
N PRO A 164 -0.19 -33.06 -2.85
CA PRO A 164 0.66 -32.86 -1.68
C PRO A 164 1.65 -31.69 -1.83
N GLU A 165 2.16 -31.48 -3.04
CA GLU A 165 3.04 -30.36 -3.39
C GLU A 165 2.32 -29.02 -3.27
N PHE A 166 1.08 -28.92 -3.79
CA PHE A 166 0.31 -27.69 -3.70
C PHE A 166 -0.17 -27.40 -2.27
N GLU A 167 -0.51 -28.43 -1.48
CA GLU A 167 -0.78 -28.26 -0.05
C GLU A 167 0.43 -27.73 0.73
N ASP A 168 1.65 -28.19 0.39
CA ASP A 168 2.86 -27.61 0.97
C ASP A 168 3.04 -26.14 0.55
N LEU A 169 2.77 -25.81 -0.71
CA LEU A 169 2.81 -24.43 -1.20
C LEU A 169 1.79 -23.52 -0.51
N LYS A 170 0.60 -24.02 -0.13
CA LYS A 170 -0.38 -23.25 0.66
C LYS A 170 0.22 -22.80 2.00
N ILE A 171 1.01 -23.66 2.66
CA ILE A 171 1.74 -23.30 3.89
C ILE A 171 2.72 -22.17 3.63
N PHE A 172 3.42 -22.19 2.49
CA PHE A 172 4.33 -21.12 2.14
C PHE A 172 3.61 -19.80 1.80
N ASN A 173 2.51 -19.88 1.05
CA ASN A 173 1.67 -18.72 0.72
C ASN A 173 1.11 -18.08 2.00
N GLU A 174 0.65 -18.90 2.95
CA GLU A 174 0.20 -18.48 4.27
C GLU A 174 1.30 -17.74 5.06
N PHE A 175 2.54 -18.23 5.01
CA PHE A 175 3.67 -17.52 5.61
C PHE A 175 3.92 -16.15 4.96
N LEU A 176 3.92 -16.07 3.63
CA LEU A 176 4.12 -14.83 2.89
C LEU A 176 3.00 -13.81 3.15
N ALA A 177 1.75 -14.28 3.23
CA ALA A 177 0.59 -13.47 3.60
C ALA A 177 0.76 -12.84 5.00
N ASN A 178 1.18 -13.63 5.98
CA ASN A 178 1.43 -13.13 7.33
C ASN A 178 2.54 -12.09 7.38
N GLU A 179 3.61 -12.24 6.59
CA GLU A 179 4.67 -11.22 6.48
C GLU A 179 4.13 -9.89 5.92
N PHE A 180 3.16 -9.95 5.01
CA PHE A 180 2.47 -8.78 4.46
C PHE A 180 1.47 -8.12 5.41
N THR A 181 1.08 -8.75 6.52
CA THR A 181 0.15 -8.18 7.50
C THR A 181 0.79 -7.82 8.83
N LEU A 182 2.11 -7.96 8.96
CA LEU A 182 2.82 -7.54 10.16
C LEU A 182 2.62 -6.06 10.46
N ASP A 183 2.25 -5.78 11.71
CA ASP A 183 2.22 -4.46 12.31
C ASP A 183 3.62 -4.09 12.81
N ILE A 184 4.21 -3.02 12.24
CA ILE A 184 5.60 -2.62 12.53
C ILE A 184 5.77 -2.28 14.01
N GLU A 185 4.76 -1.61 14.59
CA GLU A 185 4.79 -1.12 15.97
C GLU A 185 4.86 -2.26 16.98
N LYS A 186 4.29 -3.42 16.65
CA LYS A 186 4.22 -4.58 17.54
C LYS A 186 5.33 -5.59 17.32
N HIS A 187 5.90 -5.65 16.12
CA HIS A 187 6.75 -6.78 15.71
C HIS A 187 8.18 -6.43 15.33
N ASN A 188 8.61 -5.17 15.46
CA ASN A 188 9.94 -4.70 15.02
C ASN A 188 10.26 -5.21 13.59
N SER A 189 9.24 -5.19 12.73
CA SER A 189 9.35 -5.73 11.37
C SER A 189 10.25 -4.85 10.53
N ASN A 190 11.16 -5.48 9.78
CA ASN A 190 12.06 -4.81 8.84
C ASN A 190 11.62 -4.95 7.37
N TYR A 191 10.43 -5.52 7.13
CA TYR A 191 9.83 -5.75 5.81
C TYR A 191 10.69 -6.51 4.80
N LYS A 192 11.76 -7.19 5.23
CA LYS A 192 12.66 -7.89 4.31
C LYS A 192 11.94 -8.92 3.45
N ILE A 193 11.06 -9.73 4.04
CA ILE A 193 10.37 -10.80 3.31
C ILE A 193 9.26 -10.24 2.43
N SER A 194 8.38 -9.36 2.95
CA SER A 194 7.30 -8.78 2.15
C SER A 194 7.84 -7.97 0.96
N CYS A 195 8.88 -7.17 1.19
CA CYS A 195 9.54 -6.40 0.14
C CYS A 195 10.18 -7.31 -0.91
N ALA A 196 10.93 -8.33 -0.48
CA ALA A 196 11.55 -9.27 -1.41
C ALA A 196 10.51 -10.07 -2.21
N PHE A 197 9.36 -10.39 -1.62
CA PHE A 197 8.27 -11.06 -2.32
C PHE A 197 7.56 -10.13 -3.32
N ALA A 198 7.40 -8.84 -3.00
CA ALA A 198 6.91 -7.86 -3.96
C ALA A 198 7.85 -7.74 -5.18
N MET A 199 9.16 -7.72 -4.95
CA MET A 199 10.15 -7.71 -6.03
C MET A 199 10.15 -9.02 -6.81
N TYR A 200 9.96 -10.17 -6.16
CA TYR A 200 9.77 -11.45 -6.84
C TYR A 200 8.59 -11.39 -7.82
N ILE A 201 7.42 -10.90 -7.38
CA ILE A 201 6.24 -10.76 -8.24
C ILE A 201 6.55 -9.87 -9.44
N LYS A 202 7.14 -8.69 -9.22
CA LYS A 202 7.53 -7.76 -10.28
C LYS A 202 8.51 -8.39 -11.29
N GLU A 203 9.49 -9.15 -10.81
CA GLU A 203 10.52 -9.77 -11.65
C GLU A 203 10.04 -11.01 -12.39
N GLN A 204 9.17 -11.83 -11.80
CA GLN A 204 8.72 -13.09 -12.37
C GLN A 204 7.43 -12.98 -13.19
N ILE A 205 6.63 -11.93 -12.96
CA ILE A 205 5.31 -11.75 -13.56
C ILE A 205 5.24 -10.32 -14.13
N PRO A 206 5.98 -10.01 -15.21
CA PRO A 206 6.10 -8.65 -15.75
C PRO A 206 4.78 -8.06 -16.28
N GLU A 207 3.76 -8.88 -16.50
CA GLU A 207 2.41 -8.48 -16.89
C GLU A 207 1.57 -7.88 -15.76
N VAL A 208 2.01 -8.04 -14.50
CA VAL A 208 1.33 -7.49 -13.33
C VAL A 208 1.71 -6.02 -13.15
N ASP A 209 0.70 -5.17 -13.03
CA ASP A 209 0.80 -3.72 -12.88
C ASP A 209 1.13 -3.27 -11.44
N GLY A 210 0.95 -4.18 -10.48
CA GLY A 210 1.11 -3.87 -9.08
C GLY A 210 0.62 -4.96 -8.14
N ILE A 211 0.59 -4.65 -6.85
CA ILE A 211 0.18 -5.58 -5.81
C ILE A 211 -1.00 -5.00 -5.03
N MET A 212 -1.94 -5.85 -4.68
CA MET A 212 -3.09 -5.56 -3.84
C MET A 212 -3.02 -6.39 -2.55
N TYR A 213 -3.22 -5.78 -1.39
CA TYR A 213 -3.23 -6.48 -0.10
C TYR A 213 -4.19 -5.83 0.90
N ALA A 214 -4.68 -6.61 1.86
CA ALA A 214 -5.59 -6.13 2.90
C ALA A 214 -4.88 -5.15 3.85
N SER A 215 -5.57 -4.06 4.22
CA SER A 215 -5.03 -3.02 5.09
C SER A 215 -5.05 -3.45 6.56
N VAL A 216 -3.87 -3.55 7.18
CA VAL A 216 -3.72 -3.83 8.63
C VAL A 216 -4.38 -2.73 9.46
N LYS A 217 -4.25 -1.46 9.05
CA LYS A 217 -4.73 -0.30 9.81
C LYS A 217 -6.25 -0.13 9.81
N SER A 218 -6.94 -0.72 8.83
CA SER A 218 -8.41 -0.76 8.77
C SER A 218 -9.00 -2.11 9.19
N GLU A 219 -8.28 -2.87 10.03
CA GLU A 219 -8.70 -4.21 10.49
C GLU A 219 -9.00 -5.16 9.32
N TYR A 220 -8.19 -5.06 8.26
CA TYR A 220 -8.27 -5.89 7.05
C TYR A 220 -9.55 -5.71 6.22
N LYS A 221 -10.38 -4.72 6.52
CA LYS A 221 -11.62 -4.45 5.78
C LYS A 221 -11.36 -3.77 4.45
N GLY A 222 -10.42 -2.82 4.42
CA GLY A 222 -10.07 -2.10 3.20
C GLY A 222 -8.85 -2.65 2.48
N VAL A 223 -8.65 -2.11 1.28
CA VAL A 223 -7.64 -2.58 0.31
C VAL A 223 -6.55 -1.54 0.16
N ASN A 224 -5.29 -1.97 0.18
CA ASN A 224 -4.13 -1.20 -0.25
C ASN A 224 -3.66 -1.69 -1.62
N ILE A 225 -3.33 -0.75 -2.49
CA ILE A 225 -2.82 -1.01 -3.84
C ILE A 225 -1.47 -0.32 -3.98
N VAL A 226 -0.50 -1.04 -4.55
CA VAL A 226 0.84 -0.53 -4.86
C VAL A 226 1.11 -0.74 -6.34
N LEU A 227 1.30 0.37 -7.07
CA LEU A 227 1.59 0.32 -8.50
C LEU A 227 3.05 0.61 -8.77
N TRP A 228 3.53 0.02 -9.86
CA TRP A 228 4.87 0.31 -10.39
C TRP A 228 4.92 1.71 -11.02
N PRO A 229 6.05 2.44 -10.93
CA PRO A 229 6.19 3.76 -11.53
C PRO A 229 5.79 3.81 -13.00
N GLU A 230 6.25 2.84 -13.79
CA GLU A 230 5.97 2.75 -15.23
C GLU A 230 4.49 2.52 -15.55
N VAL A 231 3.73 1.95 -14.61
CA VAL A 231 2.29 1.75 -14.71
C VAL A 231 1.56 3.05 -14.41
N VAL A 232 2.01 3.78 -13.39
CA VAL A 232 1.44 5.09 -13.03
C VAL A 232 1.59 6.07 -14.18
N ASP A 233 2.80 6.17 -14.72
CA ASP A 233 3.11 7.10 -15.82
C ASP A 233 2.33 6.79 -17.09
N LYS A 234 2.00 5.51 -17.33
CA LYS A 234 1.31 5.06 -18.53
C LYS A 234 -0.21 5.03 -18.40
N LYS A 235 -0.72 4.46 -17.30
CA LYS A 235 -2.12 4.05 -17.16
C LYS A 235 -2.95 4.98 -16.29
N LEU A 236 -2.32 5.87 -15.50
CA LEU A 236 -3.03 6.75 -14.58
C LEU A 236 -3.04 8.19 -15.10
N GLU A 237 -4.14 8.89 -14.81
CA GLU A 237 -4.29 10.31 -15.08
C GLU A 237 -4.73 11.04 -13.82
N PHE A 238 -3.98 12.05 -13.42
CA PHE A 238 -4.36 12.88 -12.29
C PHE A 238 -5.58 13.73 -12.63
N VAL A 239 -6.54 13.78 -11.69
CA VAL A 239 -7.83 14.44 -11.90
C VAL A 239 -7.95 15.69 -11.05
N ALA A 240 -7.78 15.53 -9.74
CA ALA A 240 -8.06 16.55 -8.75
C ALA A 240 -7.32 16.25 -7.44
N ALA A 241 -7.19 17.25 -6.59
CA ALA A 241 -6.73 17.07 -5.23
C ALA A 241 -7.54 17.91 -4.24
N ARG A 242 -7.57 17.44 -2.99
CA ARG A 242 -8.04 18.23 -1.85
C ARG A 242 -7.02 18.17 -0.74
N LYS A 243 -6.70 19.33 -0.15
CA LYS A 243 -5.94 19.42 1.09
C LYS A 243 -6.91 19.58 2.25
N THR A 244 -6.74 18.76 3.28
CA THR A 244 -7.61 18.74 4.45
C THR A 244 -6.80 18.78 5.73
N VAL A 245 -7.21 19.64 6.66
CA VAL A 245 -6.75 19.65 8.04
C VAL A 245 -7.72 18.82 8.88
N PHE A 246 -7.22 17.73 9.45
CA PHE A 246 -7.93 16.85 10.36
C PHE A 246 -7.54 17.21 11.79
N LYS A 247 -8.54 17.58 12.61
CA LYS A 247 -8.32 17.87 14.03
C LYS A 247 -8.88 16.75 14.89
N ARG A 248 -8.08 16.29 15.85
CA ARG A 248 -8.50 15.30 16.83
C ARG A 248 -9.58 15.88 17.74
N THR A 249 -10.60 15.10 18.02
CA THR A 249 -11.64 15.46 19.00
C THR A 249 -11.54 14.59 20.25
N GLU A 250 -11.48 13.27 20.08
CA GLU A 250 -11.38 12.30 21.17
C GLU A 250 -10.81 10.97 20.68
N GLY A 251 -9.91 10.35 21.44
CA GLY A 251 -9.41 9.00 21.12
C GLY A 251 -8.76 8.95 19.73
N LYS A 252 -9.32 8.12 18.83
CA LYS A 252 -8.90 8.01 17.41
C LYS A 252 -9.89 8.68 16.44
N THR A 253 -10.65 9.66 16.93
CA THR A 253 -11.67 10.38 16.17
C THR A 253 -11.13 11.74 15.72
N PHE A 254 -11.31 12.04 14.44
CA PHE A 254 -10.95 13.31 13.82
C PHE A 254 -12.15 13.92 13.11
N VAL A 255 -12.15 15.25 13.04
CA VAL A 255 -13.06 16.03 12.20
C VAL A 255 -12.26 16.81 11.16
N GLU A 256 -12.81 16.91 9.95
CA GLU A 256 -12.27 17.80 8.91
C GLU A 256 -12.57 19.25 9.31
N GLN A 257 -11.54 20.09 9.48
CA GLN A 257 -11.69 21.48 9.91
C GLN A 257 -11.53 22.48 8.76
N LEU A 258 -10.53 22.26 7.90
CA LEU A 258 -10.25 23.12 6.75
C LEU A 258 -10.09 22.24 5.52
N ILE A 259 -10.75 22.62 4.42
CA ILE A 259 -10.71 21.93 3.15
C ILE A 259 -10.35 22.95 2.07
N ASN A 260 -9.33 22.63 1.28
CA ASN A 260 -8.92 23.35 0.09
C ASN A 260 -9.02 22.39 -1.09
N GLU A 261 -9.97 22.59 -1.99
CA GLU A 261 -10.12 21.74 -3.18
C GLU A 261 -9.39 22.36 -4.38
N SER A 262 -8.94 21.51 -5.31
CA SER A 262 -8.46 21.96 -6.61
C SER A 262 -9.65 22.38 -7.47
N ILE A 263 -9.62 23.60 -8.02
CA ILE A 263 -10.59 24.08 -9.01
C ILE A 263 -10.42 23.31 -10.33
N SER A 264 -9.19 23.07 -10.74
CA SER A 264 -8.87 22.42 -12.01
C SER A 264 -7.43 21.89 -12.02
N TYR A 265 -7.16 20.99 -12.97
CA TYR A 265 -5.82 20.52 -13.30
C TYR A 265 -5.50 20.88 -14.76
N ASN A 266 -4.37 21.55 -14.99
CA ASN A 266 -3.83 21.80 -16.32
C ASN A 266 -2.82 20.70 -16.65
N LYS A 267 -3.24 19.72 -17.45
CA LYS A 267 -2.43 18.58 -17.87
C LYS A 267 -1.18 18.98 -18.67
N GLU A 268 -1.29 19.97 -19.56
CA GLU A 268 -0.16 20.40 -20.42
C GLU A 268 0.99 21.01 -19.62
N LYS A 269 0.69 21.68 -18.51
CA LYS A 269 1.67 22.35 -17.64
C LYS A 269 1.96 21.58 -16.36
N ASP A 270 1.34 20.42 -16.18
CA ASP A 270 1.29 19.67 -14.93
C ASP A 270 1.03 20.57 -13.72
N LYS A 271 -0.05 21.35 -13.75
CA LYS A 271 -0.34 22.38 -12.74
C LYS A 271 -1.72 22.19 -12.10
N ILE A 272 -1.73 22.08 -10.78
CA ILE A 272 -2.94 22.06 -9.94
C ILE A 272 -3.32 23.50 -9.60
N ASN A 273 -4.55 23.89 -9.98
CA ASN A 273 -5.10 25.19 -9.63
C ASN A 273 -6.01 25.02 -8.42
N TRP A 274 -5.66 25.67 -7.31
CA TRP A 274 -6.37 25.55 -6.04
C TRP A 274 -7.39 26.65 -5.82
N GLU A 275 -8.46 26.31 -5.13
CA GLU A 275 -9.42 27.27 -4.64
C GLU A 275 -8.83 28.07 -3.48
N LYS A 276 -9.16 29.37 -3.41
CA LYS A 276 -8.77 30.19 -2.26
C LYS A 276 -9.38 29.55 -1.00
N PRO A 277 -8.65 29.49 0.13
CA PRO A 277 -9.19 28.88 1.35
C PRO A 277 -10.54 29.47 1.73
N VAL A 278 -11.57 28.63 1.76
CA VAL A 278 -12.88 28.98 2.30
C VAL A 278 -12.89 28.52 3.75
N GLY A 279 -12.96 29.47 4.68
CA GLY A 279 -13.03 29.17 6.11
C GLY A 279 -14.39 28.55 6.48
N ASN A 280 -14.33 27.44 7.23
CA ASN A 280 -15.39 26.77 7.99
C ASN A 280 -16.63 26.26 7.21
N ASN A 281 -16.54 25.03 6.70
CA ASN A 281 -17.71 24.15 6.59
C ASN A 281 -17.74 23.24 7.83
N VAL A 282 -18.61 23.55 8.79
CA VAL A 282 -18.90 22.66 9.92
C VAL A 282 -19.85 21.57 9.41
N TYR A 283 -19.31 20.42 9.03
CA TYR A 283 -20.13 19.23 8.83
C TYR A 283 -20.56 18.70 10.19
N LYS A 284 -21.84 18.87 10.52
CA LYS A 284 -22.46 18.17 11.65
C LYS A 284 -22.72 16.73 11.23
N THR A 285 -22.10 15.78 11.92
CA THR A 285 -22.55 14.38 11.96
C THR A 285 -23.75 14.24 12.88
#